data_AF-A0A2P6FP07-F1
#
_entry.id   AF-A0A2P6FP07-F1
#
_cell.length_a   1.000
_cell.length_b   1.000
_cell.length_c   1.000
_cell.angle_alpha   90.00
_cell.angle_beta   90.00
_cell.angle_gamma   90.00
#
_symmetry.space_group_name_H-M   'P 1'
#
loop_
_entity.id
_entity.type
_entity.pdbx_description
1 polymer ?
#
loop_
_entity_poly.entity_id
_entity_poly.type
_entity_poly.pdbx_seq_one_letter_code
_entity_poly.pdbx_strand_id
1 'polypeptide(L)'
;MKMKLLGQKKHLDNLKMIIEQNGQNARSLALQTADVPNGFGKMSHQTIYSILKGDSDIKFSQLQEFSRILEIKINKLISDDVPKIEIIQYFDRKKGHFVPRQYEQPIELIYSLKELYMPSSYKALYWDDKGFKKKPSFAIIDMEHKNWARDKTKKDDLLYVDVVLQCAKDQLFYFGHVLDFNKDGTCVFQQWKNTFVNKDDIKFMELGKTVSYENMMINEWELRNNCHYDSIYPQISNISLFETDYKIEQISI
;
A
#
# COMPACT_ATOMS: atom_id res chain seq x y z
N MET A 1 14.92 -5.30 -10.61
CA MET A 1 15.90 -4.31 -10.14
C MET A 1 16.14 -4.55 -8.64
N LYS A 2 17.39 -4.75 -8.17
CA LYS A 2 17.66 -5.00 -6.74
C LYS A 2 17.72 -3.67 -5.98
N MET A 3 16.89 -3.55 -4.95
CA MET A 3 16.76 -2.33 -4.13
C MET A 3 17.93 -2.19 -3.16
N LYS A 4 18.36 -0.94 -2.91
CA LYS A 4 19.46 -0.58 -2.01
C LYS A 4 18.88 0.03 -0.72
N LEU A 5 19.37 -0.46 0.42
CA LEU A 5 18.97 -0.07 1.78
C LEU A 5 19.57 1.31 2.17
N LEU A 6 18.80 2.15 2.88
CA LEU A 6 19.15 3.50 3.36
C LEU A 6 18.95 3.62 4.89
N GLY A 7 20.05 3.71 5.65
CA GLY A 7 20.13 3.42 7.08
C GLY A 7 19.09 4.02 8.07
N GLN A 8 18.53 3.09 8.85
CA GLN A 8 17.59 3.10 9.99
C GLN A 8 17.74 4.17 11.10
N LYS A 9 18.78 5.03 11.12
CA LYS A 9 19.16 5.79 12.33
C LYS A 9 18.27 7.00 12.67
N LYS A 10 17.61 7.64 11.72
CA LYS A 10 17.06 8.99 11.94
C LYS A 10 15.70 9.07 12.64
N HIS A 11 14.84 8.05 12.55
CA HIS A 11 13.55 8.06 13.30
C HIS A 11 13.78 7.87 14.80
N LEU A 12 14.82 7.12 15.15
CA LEU A 12 15.22 6.93 16.54
C LEU A 12 15.71 8.25 17.16
N ASP A 13 16.36 9.11 16.39
CA ASP A 13 16.84 10.42 16.87
C ASP A 13 15.66 11.35 17.20
N ASN A 14 14.64 11.42 16.34
CA ASN A 14 13.42 12.20 16.62
C ASN A 14 12.66 11.65 17.84
N LEU A 15 12.49 10.32 17.92
CA LEU A 15 11.82 9.67 19.05
C LEU A 15 12.56 9.94 20.37
N LYS A 16 13.89 9.83 20.39
CA LYS A 16 14.72 10.16 21.57
C LYS A 16 14.54 11.59 22.01
N MET A 17 14.67 12.53 21.07
CA MET A 17 14.52 13.96 21.35
C MET A 17 13.17 14.27 21.99
N ILE A 18 12.08 13.68 21.47
CA ILE A 18 10.73 13.89 22.00
C ILE A 18 10.56 13.27 23.39
N ILE A 19 11.10 12.07 23.62
CA ILE A 19 11.07 11.42 24.94
C ILE A 19 11.82 12.27 25.98
N GLU A 20 12.99 12.80 25.61
CA GLU A 20 13.78 13.69 26.46
C GLU A 20 13.04 15.00 26.76
N GLN A 21 12.43 15.62 25.75
CA GLN A 21 11.62 16.84 25.91
C GLN A 21 10.43 16.64 26.85
N ASN A 22 9.83 15.45 26.85
CA ASN A 22 8.73 15.10 27.74
C ASN A 22 9.20 14.61 29.13
N GLY A 23 10.52 14.61 29.40
CA GLY A 23 11.08 14.18 30.67
C GLY A 23 10.83 12.70 30.99
N GLN A 24 10.57 11.88 29.97
CA GLN A 24 10.26 10.47 30.13
C GLN A 24 11.50 9.60 29.93
N ASN A 25 11.47 8.39 30.47
CA ASN A 25 12.50 7.37 30.26
C ASN A 25 11.86 6.04 29.88
N ALA A 26 12.67 5.06 29.48
CA ALA A 26 12.17 3.75 29.04
C ALA A 26 11.25 3.07 30.09
N ARG A 27 11.50 3.30 31.38
CA ARG A 27 10.69 2.72 32.46
C ARG A 27 9.35 3.42 32.59
N SER A 28 9.31 4.76 32.53
CA SER A 28 8.06 5.53 32.59
C SER A 28 7.20 5.28 31.35
N LEU A 29 7.81 5.11 30.18
CA LEU A 29 7.12 4.77 28.93
C LEU A 29 6.49 3.37 29.02
N ALA A 30 7.25 2.37 29.47
CA ALA A 30 6.76 0.99 29.58
C ALA A 30 5.51 0.88 30.46
N LEU A 31 5.42 1.66 31.54
CA LEU A 31 4.26 1.73 32.43
C LEU A 31 3.00 2.28 31.74
N GLN A 32 3.17 3.10 30.70
CA GLN A 32 2.06 3.71 29.95
C GLN A 32 1.61 2.87 28.77
N THR A 33 2.43 1.90 28.32
CA THR A 33 2.05 1.02 27.20
C THR A 33 0.94 0.03 27.60
N ALA A 34 0.06 -0.28 26.65
CA ALA A 34 -1.10 -1.12 26.84
C ALA A 34 -1.37 -2.02 25.61
N ASP A 35 -1.96 -3.19 25.87
CA ASP A 35 -2.49 -4.05 24.82
C ASP A 35 -3.88 -3.59 24.34
N VAL A 36 -4.33 -4.15 23.21
CA VAL A 36 -5.67 -3.95 22.65
C VAL A 36 -6.73 -4.32 23.70
N PRO A 37 -7.79 -3.51 23.91
CA PRO A 37 -8.26 -2.41 23.07
C PRO A 37 -7.71 -1.02 23.42
N ASN A 38 -6.95 -0.88 24.50
CA ASN A 38 -6.55 0.42 25.04
C ASN A 38 -5.19 0.93 24.51
N GLY A 39 -4.50 0.12 23.72
CA GLY A 39 -3.25 0.46 23.05
C GLY A 39 -2.97 -0.46 21.87
N PHE A 40 -1.74 -0.40 21.37
CA PHE A 40 -1.26 -1.12 20.18
C PHE A 40 -0.25 -2.23 20.49
N GLY A 41 -0.02 -2.49 21.78
CA GLY A 41 0.85 -3.58 22.24
C GLY A 41 1.70 -3.14 23.43
N LYS A 42 1.62 -3.89 24.53
CA LYS A 42 2.42 -3.64 25.72
C LYS A 42 3.89 -3.91 25.43
N MET A 43 4.75 -2.95 25.78
CA MET A 43 6.20 -3.07 25.60
C MET A 43 6.88 -3.17 26.96
N SER A 44 7.82 -4.11 27.07
CA SER A 44 8.68 -4.18 28.25
C SER A 44 9.67 -3.01 28.27
N HIS A 45 10.14 -2.62 29.45
CA HIS A 45 11.25 -1.68 29.60
C HIS A 45 12.46 -2.07 28.75
N GLN A 46 12.80 -3.36 28.70
CA GLN A 46 13.93 -3.86 27.92
C GLN A 46 13.71 -3.67 26.42
N THR A 47 12.48 -3.92 25.94
CA THR A 47 12.11 -3.70 24.53
C THR A 47 12.27 -2.23 24.15
N ILE A 48 11.73 -1.31 24.95
CA ILE A 48 11.87 0.13 24.70
C ILE A 48 13.33 0.54 24.75
N TYR A 49 14.10 0.05 25.72
CA TYR A 49 15.53 0.34 25.83
C TYR A 49 16.32 -0.12 24.60
N SER A 50 16.09 -1.35 24.11
CA SER A 50 16.73 -1.87 22.90
C SER A 50 16.35 -1.06 21.65
N ILE A 51 15.08 -0.64 21.53
CA ILE A 51 14.65 0.26 20.45
C ILE A 51 15.42 1.57 20.51
N LEU A 52 15.47 2.22 21.68
CA LEU A 52 16.15 3.51 21.84
C LEU A 52 17.66 3.37 21.64
N LYS A 53 18.28 2.25 21.96
CA LYS A 53 19.69 2.02 21.62
C LYS A 53 19.96 1.74 20.14
N GLY A 54 18.92 1.41 19.37
CA GLY A 54 19.06 0.94 17.99
C GLY A 54 19.49 -0.53 17.91
N ASP A 55 19.35 -1.29 18.99
CA ASP A 55 19.66 -2.73 19.04
C ASP A 55 18.52 -3.56 18.43
N SER A 56 17.35 -2.96 18.22
CA SER A 56 16.17 -3.60 17.63
C SER A 56 15.41 -2.65 16.70
N ASP A 57 14.97 -3.16 15.56
CA ASP A 57 14.08 -2.45 14.65
C ASP A 57 12.75 -2.09 15.33
N ILE A 58 12.33 -0.84 15.18
CA ILE A 58 11.03 -0.39 15.66
C ILE A 58 9.93 -0.82 14.71
N LYS A 59 8.93 -1.54 15.24
CA LYS A 59 7.74 -1.95 14.48
C LYS A 59 6.72 -0.82 14.42
N PHE A 60 5.86 -0.84 13.41
CA PHE A 60 4.80 0.18 13.28
C PHE A 60 3.87 0.24 14.50
N SER A 61 3.43 -0.91 15.02
CA SER A 61 2.58 -0.97 16.21
C SER A 61 3.24 -0.33 17.44
N GLN A 62 4.58 -0.44 17.53
CA GLN A 62 5.35 0.21 18.59
C GLN A 62 5.42 1.73 18.39
N LEU A 63 5.59 2.21 17.15
CA LEU A 63 5.49 3.64 16.83
C LEU A 63 4.09 4.21 17.09
N GLN A 64 3.03 3.45 16.80
CA GLN A 64 1.66 3.84 17.14
C GLN A 64 1.49 3.94 18.66
N GLU A 65 2.07 2.99 19.40
CA GLU A 65 2.03 3.02 20.86
C GLU A 65 2.83 4.21 21.43
N PHE A 66 4.01 4.51 20.88
CA PHE A 66 4.75 5.74 21.23
C PHE A 66 3.96 7.00 20.90
N SER A 67 3.35 7.08 19.72
CA SER A 67 2.49 8.20 19.31
C SER A 67 1.31 8.39 20.27
N ARG A 68 0.71 7.30 20.74
CA ARG A 68 -0.38 7.31 21.72
C ARG A 68 0.07 7.83 23.08
N ILE A 69 1.13 7.25 23.66
CA ILE A 69 1.59 7.62 25.02
C ILE A 69 2.24 9.01 25.07
N LEU A 70 2.85 9.46 23.97
CA LEU A 70 3.46 10.78 23.87
C LEU A 70 2.47 11.86 23.38
N GLU A 71 1.22 11.47 23.05
CA GLU A 71 0.15 12.36 22.56
C GLU A 71 0.54 13.21 21.34
N ILE A 72 1.33 12.63 20.44
CA ILE A 72 1.79 13.30 19.21
C ILE A 72 1.41 12.49 17.99
N LYS A 73 1.31 13.17 16.84
CA LYS A 73 1.12 12.50 15.56
C LYS A 73 2.36 11.67 15.19
N ILE A 74 2.14 10.50 14.60
CA ILE A 74 3.23 9.59 14.23
C ILE A 74 4.23 10.23 13.25
N ASN A 75 3.79 11.14 12.38
CA ASN A 75 4.67 11.89 11.48
C ASN A 75 5.66 12.83 12.19
N LYS A 76 5.48 13.11 13.49
CA LYS A 76 6.49 13.80 14.30
C LYS A 76 7.56 12.85 14.83
N LEU A 77 7.23 11.56 14.96
CA LEU A 77 8.18 10.50 15.31
C LEU A 77 8.96 10.03 14.08
N ILE A 78 8.27 9.88 12.97
CA ILE A 78 8.84 9.49 11.69
C ILE A 78 9.61 10.70 11.12
N SER A 79 10.83 10.48 10.65
CA SER A 79 11.63 11.56 10.06
C SER A 79 11.13 11.91 8.67
N ASP A 80 11.31 13.16 8.25
CA ASP A 80 10.83 13.65 6.95
C ASP A 80 11.47 12.96 5.74
N ASP A 81 12.62 12.33 5.94
CA ASP A 81 13.32 11.56 4.94
C ASP A 81 12.83 10.12 4.78
N VAL A 82 11.80 9.70 5.54
CA VAL A 82 11.07 8.48 5.21
C VAL A 82 10.46 8.60 3.82
N PRO A 83 10.63 7.58 2.96
CA PRO A 83 9.88 7.50 1.73
C PRO A 83 8.37 7.50 1.99
N LYS A 84 7.71 8.53 1.45
CA LYS A 84 6.25 8.72 1.51
C LYS A 84 5.70 8.53 0.11
N ILE A 85 4.60 7.80 -0.01
CA ILE A 85 3.86 7.69 -1.27
C ILE A 85 2.49 8.32 -1.10
N GLU A 86 2.16 9.24 -2.00
CA GLU A 86 0.83 9.83 -2.08
C GLU A 86 -0.16 8.86 -2.70
N ILE A 87 -1.34 8.75 -2.07
CA ILE A 87 -2.50 8.07 -2.65
C ILE A 87 -3.21 9.05 -3.58
N ILE A 88 -3.24 8.72 -4.87
CA ILE A 88 -3.78 9.63 -5.90
C ILE A 88 -5.16 9.21 -6.41
N GLN A 89 -5.51 7.92 -6.29
CA GLN A 89 -6.81 7.40 -6.72
C GLN A 89 -7.31 6.30 -5.80
N TYR A 90 -8.64 6.15 -5.79
CA TYR A 90 -9.39 5.25 -4.94
C TYR A 90 -10.24 4.34 -5.83
N PHE A 91 -10.20 3.03 -5.60
CA PHE A 91 -11.02 2.12 -6.39
C PHE A 91 -12.50 2.22 -6.02
N ASP A 92 -13.35 2.62 -6.96
CA ASP A 92 -14.80 2.64 -6.79
C ASP A 92 -15.38 1.28 -7.22
N ARG A 93 -15.67 0.44 -6.23
CA ARG A 93 -16.24 -0.91 -6.45
C ARG A 93 -17.55 -0.92 -7.22
N LYS A 94 -18.40 0.08 -7.02
CA LYS A 94 -19.70 0.12 -7.72
C LYS A 94 -19.51 0.39 -9.19
N LYS A 95 -18.43 1.10 -9.54
CA LYS A 95 -18.14 1.50 -10.91
C LYS A 95 -17.05 0.67 -11.59
N GLY A 96 -16.31 -0.16 -10.85
CA GLY A 96 -15.27 -1.05 -11.38
C GLY A 96 -14.04 -0.33 -11.92
N HIS A 97 -13.73 0.88 -11.43
CA HIS A 97 -12.57 1.66 -11.87
C HIS A 97 -12.07 2.60 -10.78
N PHE A 98 -10.88 3.16 -10.97
CA PHE A 98 -10.31 4.13 -10.06
C PHE A 98 -10.87 5.53 -10.31
N VAL A 99 -11.23 6.19 -9.22
CA VAL A 99 -11.68 7.58 -9.21
C VAL A 99 -10.62 8.45 -8.54
N PRO A 100 -10.38 9.67 -9.03
CA PRO A 100 -9.45 10.59 -8.40
C PRO A 100 -9.92 10.97 -6.99
N ARG A 101 -8.97 11.32 -6.13
CA ARG A 101 -9.26 11.96 -4.84
C ARG A 101 -10.14 13.20 -5.07
N GLN A 102 -11.20 13.37 -4.27
CA GLN A 102 -11.96 14.62 -4.30
C GLN A 102 -11.09 15.76 -3.76
N TYR A 103 -11.13 16.92 -4.42
CA TYR A 103 -10.26 18.06 -4.10
C TYR A 103 -10.25 18.42 -2.60
N GLU A 104 -11.43 18.38 -1.98
CA GLU A 104 -11.66 18.74 -0.57
C GLU A 104 -11.14 17.72 0.46
N GLN A 105 -10.80 16.50 0.04
CA GLN A 105 -10.28 15.48 0.96
C GLN A 105 -8.83 15.81 1.37
N PRO A 106 -8.39 15.51 2.61
CA PRO A 106 -6.99 15.63 2.97
C PRO A 106 -6.09 14.78 2.08
N ILE A 107 -4.83 15.18 1.90
CA ILE A 107 -3.85 14.34 1.19
C ILE A 107 -3.54 13.13 2.07
N GLU A 108 -3.71 11.94 1.52
CA GLU A 108 -3.40 10.70 2.22
C GLU A 108 -2.03 10.17 1.78
N LEU A 109 -1.11 10.03 2.74
CA LEU A 109 0.24 9.51 2.49
C LEU A 109 0.43 8.14 3.15
N ILE A 110 1.12 7.25 2.43
CA ILE A 110 1.64 5.97 2.92
C ILE A 110 3.08 6.18 3.35
N TYR A 111 3.37 5.98 4.64
CA TYR A 111 4.73 5.96 5.17
C TYR A 111 5.27 4.53 5.12
N SER A 112 6.39 4.31 4.44
CA SER A 112 7.06 3.00 4.49
C SER A 112 8.20 3.03 5.50
N LEU A 113 8.04 2.27 6.59
CA LEU A 113 9.07 2.15 7.62
C LEU A 113 10.20 1.21 7.24
N LYS A 114 10.00 0.38 6.20
CA LYS A 114 11.06 -0.45 5.62
C LYS A 114 11.73 0.35 4.52
N GLU A 115 13.06 0.30 4.50
CA GLU A 115 13.93 1.04 3.58
C GLU A 115 13.75 0.58 2.13
N LEU A 116 12.65 1.02 1.51
CA LEU A 116 12.43 0.89 0.10
C LEU A 116 12.81 2.24 -0.51
N TYR A 117 13.83 2.27 -1.36
CA TYR A 117 14.00 3.41 -2.27
C TYR A 117 12.74 3.50 -3.12
N MET A 118 11.89 4.47 -2.81
CA MET A 118 10.68 4.76 -3.56
C MET A 118 10.86 6.13 -4.19
N PRO A 119 11.12 6.20 -5.50
CA PRO A 119 11.12 7.44 -6.25
C PRO A 119 9.89 8.29 -5.98
N SER A 120 10.04 9.61 -6.03
CA SER A 120 8.93 10.56 -5.89
C SER A 120 7.91 10.45 -7.03
N SER A 121 8.30 9.86 -8.15
CA SER A 121 7.42 9.49 -9.27
C SER A 121 6.47 8.34 -8.93
N TYR A 122 6.71 7.60 -7.84
CA TYR A 122 5.83 6.49 -7.46
C TYR A 122 4.60 7.02 -6.72
N LYS A 123 3.44 6.51 -7.11
CA LYS A 123 2.15 6.89 -6.54
C LYS A 123 1.36 5.65 -6.15
N ALA A 124 0.49 5.79 -5.17
CA ALA A 124 -0.34 4.70 -4.69
C ALA A 124 -1.76 4.81 -5.23
N LEU A 125 -2.30 3.67 -5.63
CA LEU A 125 -3.73 3.48 -5.85
C LEU A 125 -4.30 2.67 -4.70
N TYR A 126 -5.37 3.18 -4.08
CA TYR A 126 -5.95 2.56 -2.91
C TYR A 126 -7.12 1.67 -3.26
N TRP A 127 -7.07 0.44 -2.76
CA TRP A 127 -8.20 -0.48 -2.72
C TRP A 127 -8.81 -0.47 -1.32
N ASP A 128 -9.97 0.18 -1.19
CA ASP A 128 -10.82 -0.06 -0.03
C ASP A 128 -11.55 -1.37 -0.22
N ASP A 129 -10.93 -2.45 0.26
CA ASP A 129 -11.52 -3.76 0.16
C ASP A 129 -12.36 -4.20 1.37
N LYS A 130 -12.68 -3.26 2.28
CA LYS A 130 -13.50 -3.51 3.48
C LYS A 130 -14.72 -4.38 3.13
N GLY A 131 -14.82 -5.52 3.79
CA GLY A 131 -15.89 -6.52 3.59
C GLY A 131 -15.50 -7.76 2.77
N PHE A 132 -14.39 -7.74 2.01
CA PHE A 132 -13.91 -8.91 1.25
C PHE A 132 -12.51 -9.33 1.67
N LYS A 133 -11.58 -8.38 1.80
CA LYS A 133 -10.31 -8.64 2.52
C LYS A 133 -10.39 -8.06 3.92
N LYS A 134 -9.65 -8.68 4.83
CA LYS A 134 -9.53 -8.21 6.21
C LYS A 134 -8.69 -6.92 6.32
N LYS A 135 -7.98 -6.54 5.25
CA LYS A 135 -6.87 -5.60 5.28
C LYS A 135 -6.83 -4.79 3.98
N PRO A 136 -6.76 -3.45 4.04
CA PRO A 136 -6.70 -2.64 2.83
C PRO A 136 -5.44 -2.92 2.00
N SER A 137 -5.51 -2.66 0.70
CA SER A 137 -4.44 -3.00 -0.25
C SER A 137 -4.10 -1.79 -1.12
N PHE A 138 -2.86 -1.72 -1.61
CA PHE A 138 -2.38 -0.64 -2.46
C PHE A 138 -1.55 -1.15 -3.62
N ALA A 139 -1.68 -0.49 -4.77
CA ALA A 139 -0.78 -0.67 -5.90
C ALA A 139 0.15 0.50 -5.90
N ILE A 140 1.44 0.22 -5.93
CA ILE A 140 2.41 1.25 -6.26
C ILE A 140 2.60 1.22 -7.77
N ILE A 141 2.34 2.36 -8.41
CA ILE A 141 2.58 2.57 -9.83
C ILE A 141 3.70 3.56 -10.06
N ASP A 142 4.36 3.39 -11.21
CA ASP A 142 5.40 4.28 -11.68
C ASP A 142 4.85 5.30 -12.68
N MET A 143 4.80 6.57 -12.26
CA MET A 143 4.28 7.64 -13.11
C MET A 143 5.25 8.09 -14.20
N GLU A 144 6.55 7.80 -14.06
CA GLU A 144 7.59 8.23 -15.00
C GLU A 144 7.56 7.38 -16.27
N HIS A 145 7.27 6.09 -16.13
CA HIS A 145 7.28 5.12 -17.21
C HIS A 145 5.95 4.98 -17.98
N LYS A 146 5.06 5.97 -17.84
CA LYS A 146 3.74 6.00 -18.50
C LYS A 146 3.75 5.87 -20.03
N ASN A 147 4.90 6.17 -20.65
CA ASN A 147 5.11 6.17 -22.10
C ASN A 147 5.76 4.88 -22.63
N TRP A 148 6.06 3.89 -21.79
CA TRP A 148 6.67 2.63 -22.22
C TRP A 148 5.86 1.90 -23.30
N ALA A 149 4.52 2.05 -23.29
CA ALA A 149 3.66 1.50 -24.35
C ALA A 149 3.94 2.07 -25.76
N ARG A 150 4.63 3.22 -25.85
CA ARG A 150 5.06 3.86 -27.10
C ARG A 150 6.51 3.55 -27.45
N ASP A 151 7.28 3.00 -26.52
CA ASP A 151 8.68 2.63 -26.71
C ASP A 151 8.77 1.17 -27.17
N LYS A 152 9.28 0.96 -28.39
CA LYS A 152 9.41 -0.38 -29.00
C LYS A 152 10.24 -1.37 -28.17
N THR A 153 11.14 -0.89 -27.31
CA THR A 153 12.03 -1.72 -26.50
C THR A 153 11.49 -2.01 -25.11
N LYS A 154 10.44 -1.28 -24.69
CA LYS A 154 9.84 -1.37 -23.33
C LYS A 154 8.41 -1.82 -23.33
N LYS A 155 7.73 -1.74 -24.47
CA LYS A 155 6.33 -2.11 -24.62
C LYS A 155 6.07 -3.55 -24.18
N ASP A 156 6.97 -4.47 -24.47
CA ASP A 156 6.84 -5.88 -24.07
C ASP A 156 6.99 -6.09 -22.55
N ASP A 157 7.67 -5.18 -21.84
CA ASP A 157 7.76 -5.21 -20.37
C ASP A 157 6.40 -4.93 -19.70
N LEU A 158 5.39 -4.48 -20.46
CA LEU A 158 4.03 -4.22 -19.98
C LEU A 158 3.06 -5.39 -20.23
N LEU A 159 3.49 -6.44 -20.93
CA LEU A 159 2.65 -7.60 -21.24
C LEU A 159 2.59 -8.57 -20.06
N TYR A 160 1.39 -9.06 -19.76
CA TYR A 160 1.10 -10.07 -18.72
C TYR A 160 1.57 -9.70 -17.30
N VAL A 161 1.79 -8.40 -17.06
CA VAL A 161 2.08 -7.85 -15.74
C VAL A 161 0.95 -6.94 -15.29
N ASP A 162 0.81 -6.78 -13.98
CA ASP A 162 -0.12 -5.82 -13.38
C ASP A 162 0.24 -4.40 -13.86
N VAL A 163 -0.74 -3.71 -14.43
CA VAL A 163 -0.62 -2.32 -14.87
C VAL A 163 -1.88 -1.54 -14.52
N VAL A 164 -1.76 -0.22 -14.63
CA VAL A 164 -2.89 0.71 -14.62
C VAL A 164 -2.95 1.38 -15.97
N LEU A 165 -4.09 1.27 -16.63
CA LEU A 165 -4.35 1.83 -17.94
C LEU A 165 -5.28 3.04 -17.79
N GLN A 166 -4.86 4.20 -18.31
CA GLN A 166 -5.76 5.34 -18.49
C GLN A 166 -6.41 5.22 -19.86
N CYS A 167 -7.72 4.96 -19.88
CA CYS A 167 -8.49 4.76 -21.10
C CYS A 167 -8.67 6.11 -21.80
N ALA A 168 -8.30 6.17 -23.08
CA ALA A 168 -8.36 7.42 -23.84
C ALA A 168 -9.80 7.92 -24.05
N LYS A 169 -10.77 6.99 -24.08
CA LYS A 169 -12.16 7.29 -24.41
C LYS A 169 -12.93 7.97 -23.27
N ASP A 170 -12.75 7.48 -22.05
CA ASP A 170 -13.49 7.93 -20.86
C ASP A 170 -12.59 8.62 -19.83
N GLN A 171 -11.27 8.63 -20.04
CA GLN A 171 -10.27 9.21 -19.15
C GLN A 171 -10.22 8.54 -17.76
N LEU A 172 -10.82 7.36 -17.62
CA LEU A 172 -10.85 6.58 -16.39
C LEU A 172 -9.64 5.66 -16.32
N PHE A 173 -9.29 5.28 -15.09
CA PHE A 173 -8.15 4.44 -14.79
C PHE A 173 -8.63 3.04 -14.43
N TYR A 174 -8.09 2.05 -15.13
CA TYR A 174 -8.43 0.65 -14.99
C TYR A 174 -7.20 -0.15 -14.61
N PHE A 175 -7.37 -1.10 -13.69
CA PHE A 175 -6.30 -2.00 -13.28
C PHE A 175 -6.44 -3.35 -13.96
N GLY A 176 -5.31 -3.94 -14.34
CA GLY A 176 -5.28 -5.29 -14.87
C GLY A 176 -4.06 -5.56 -15.73
N HIS A 177 -4.22 -6.35 -16.79
CA HIS A 177 -3.11 -6.84 -17.61
C HIS A 177 -3.27 -6.43 -19.07
N VAL A 178 -2.19 -5.95 -19.69
CA VAL A 178 -2.10 -5.94 -21.15
C VAL A 178 -1.75 -7.34 -21.62
N LEU A 179 -2.59 -7.93 -22.47
CA LEU A 179 -2.37 -9.27 -23.02
C LEU A 179 -1.71 -9.22 -24.39
N ASP A 180 -2.00 -8.19 -25.16
CA ASP A 180 -1.41 -7.95 -26.47
C ASP A 180 -1.56 -6.48 -26.87
N PHE A 181 -0.71 -6.02 -27.78
CA PHE A 181 -0.81 -4.70 -28.37
C PHE A 181 -1.14 -4.77 -29.85
N ASN A 182 -2.24 -4.13 -30.22
CA ASN A 182 -2.73 -4.11 -31.59
C ASN A 182 -1.91 -3.14 -32.46
N LYS A 183 -1.89 -3.41 -33.77
CA LYS A 183 -1.18 -2.58 -34.76
C LYS A 183 -1.81 -1.19 -34.95
N ASP A 184 -3.09 -1.04 -34.63
CA ASP A 184 -3.84 0.20 -34.73
C ASP A 184 -3.61 1.17 -33.55
N GLY A 185 -2.71 0.83 -32.62
CA GLY A 185 -2.41 1.63 -31.45
C GLY A 185 -3.31 1.33 -30.25
N THR A 186 -4.20 0.34 -30.33
CA THR A 186 -4.99 -0.15 -29.19
C THR A 186 -4.31 -1.35 -28.51
N CYS A 187 -4.92 -1.89 -27.45
CA CYS A 187 -4.46 -3.13 -26.82
C CYS A 187 -5.60 -4.07 -26.43
N VAL A 188 -5.27 -5.35 -26.30
CA VAL A 188 -6.10 -6.34 -25.62
C VAL A 188 -5.82 -6.22 -24.12
N PHE A 189 -6.82 -5.78 -23.36
CA PHE A 189 -6.68 -5.52 -21.94
C PHE A 189 -7.63 -6.41 -21.13
N GLN A 190 -7.10 -7.12 -20.15
CA GLN A 190 -7.89 -7.85 -19.17
C GLN A 190 -7.99 -6.99 -17.91
N GLN A 191 -9.14 -6.34 -17.71
CA GLN A 191 -9.34 -5.46 -16.57
C GLN A 191 -9.97 -6.17 -15.38
N TRP A 192 -9.58 -5.78 -14.18
CA TRP A 192 -10.22 -6.21 -12.96
C TRP A 192 -11.58 -5.52 -12.84
N LYS A 193 -12.63 -6.32 -12.68
CA LYS A 193 -14.01 -5.84 -12.63
C LYS A 193 -14.54 -5.81 -11.21
N ASN A 194 -14.42 -6.92 -10.48
CA ASN A 194 -14.94 -7.03 -9.13
C ASN A 194 -14.25 -8.13 -8.31
N THR A 195 -14.45 -8.12 -6.99
CA THR A 195 -14.14 -9.24 -6.09
C THR A 195 -15.38 -9.60 -5.30
N PHE A 196 -15.71 -10.89 -5.23
CA PHE A 196 -16.80 -11.39 -4.39
C PHE A 196 -16.39 -12.62 -3.59
N VAL A 197 -17.11 -12.88 -2.49
CA VAL A 197 -16.95 -14.12 -1.72
C VAL A 197 -17.90 -15.14 -2.32
N ASN A 198 -17.37 -16.29 -2.73
CA ASN A 198 -18.19 -17.42 -3.11
C ASN A 198 -18.97 -17.90 -1.87
N LYS A 199 -20.29 -17.95 -2.00
CA LYS A 199 -21.19 -18.46 -0.96
C LYS A 199 -21.62 -19.89 -1.22
N ASP A 200 -21.25 -20.44 -2.37
CA ASP A 200 -21.60 -21.80 -2.74
C ASP A 200 -20.63 -22.78 -2.06
N ASP A 201 -21.17 -23.71 -1.28
CA ASP A 201 -20.40 -24.80 -0.64
C ASP A 201 -20.09 -25.93 -1.64
N ILE A 202 -19.41 -25.55 -2.73
CA ILE A 202 -18.91 -26.51 -3.73
C ILE A 202 -17.70 -27.20 -3.13
N LYS A 203 -17.85 -28.48 -2.82
CA LYS A 203 -16.80 -29.36 -2.29
C LYS A 203 -16.16 -30.17 -3.40
N PHE A 204 -14.84 -30.27 -3.39
CA PHE A 204 -14.06 -31.08 -4.33
C PHE A 204 -12.89 -31.74 -3.60
N MET A 205 -12.33 -32.78 -4.22
CA MET A 205 -11.19 -33.52 -3.67
C MET A 205 -9.89 -32.97 -4.24
N GLU A 206 -9.03 -32.43 -3.39
CA GLU A 206 -7.67 -31.99 -3.72
C GLU A 206 -6.66 -32.76 -2.89
N LEU A 207 -5.77 -33.51 -3.54
CA LEU A 207 -4.74 -34.33 -2.87
C LEU A 207 -5.30 -35.26 -1.76
N GLY A 208 -6.50 -35.82 -1.98
CA GLY A 208 -7.15 -36.72 -1.02
C GLY A 208 -7.90 -36.02 0.12
N LYS A 209 -7.98 -34.68 0.12
CA LYS A 209 -8.72 -33.89 1.11
C LYS A 209 -9.93 -33.23 0.46
N THR A 210 -11.05 -33.21 1.18
CA THR A 210 -12.21 -32.39 0.79
C THR A 210 -11.90 -30.93 1.05
N VAL A 211 -11.84 -30.14 -0.02
CA VAL A 211 -11.70 -28.68 0.02
C VAL A 211 -13.06 -28.09 -0.37
N SER A 212 -13.46 -27.01 0.28
CA SER A 212 -14.67 -26.25 -0.07
C SER A 212 -14.29 -24.92 -0.67
N TYR A 213 -14.99 -24.53 -1.74
CA TYR A 213 -14.95 -23.17 -2.28
C TYR A 213 -15.81 -22.19 -1.46
N GLU A 214 -16.52 -22.64 -0.43
CA GLU A 214 -17.29 -21.76 0.46
C GLU A 214 -16.35 -20.75 1.12
N ASN A 215 -16.74 -19.48 1.08
CA ASN A 215 -15.95 -18.36 1.59
C ASN A 215 -14.64 -18.07 0.84
N MET A 216 -14.40 -18.69 -0.33
CA MET A 216 -13.28 -18.31 -1.19
C MET A 216 -13.52 -16.98 -1.89
N MET A 217 -12.50 -16.12 -1.93
CA MET A 217 -12.55 -14.88 -2.70
C MET A 217 -12.32 -15.18 -4.18
N ILE A 218 -13.21 -14.69 -5.03
CA ILE A 218 -13.12 -14.77 -6.49
C ILE A 218 -12.93 -13.36 -7.04
N ASN A 219 -11.93 -13.19 -7.90
CA ASN A 219 -11.71 -11.96 -8.66
C ASN A 219 -12.28 -12.15 -10.07
N GLU A 220 -13.26 -11.32 -10.44
CA GLU A 220 -13.84 -11.28 -11.77
C GLU A 220 -13.03 -10.34 -12.68
N TRP A 221 -12.73 -10.81 -13.88
CA TRP A 221 -11.98 -10.09 -14.90
C TRP A 221 -12.81 -9.93 -16.17
N GLU A 222 -12.69 -8.78 -16.82
CA GLU A 222 -13.35 -8.46 -18.09
C GLU A 222 -12.30 -8.28 -19.19
N LEU A 223 -12.52 -8.89 -20.35
CA LEU A 223 -11.64 -8.77 -21.51
C LEU A 223 -12.10 -7.65 -22.45
N ARG A 224 -11.16 -6.78 -22.85
CA ARG A 224 -11.37 -5.65 -23.78
C ARG A 224 -10.39 -5.74 -24.94
N ASN A 225 -10.85 -6.17 -26.12
CA ASN A 225 -9.97 -6.49 -27.26
C ASN A 225 -9.38 -5.27 -28.00
N ASN A 226 -10.07 -4.13 -28.00
CA ASN A 226 -9.65 -2.90 -28.71
C ASN A 226 -9.64 -1.70 -27.76
N CYS A 227 -8.96 -1.85 -26.62
CA CYS A 227 -8.90 -0.82 -25.60
C CYS A 227 -7.98 0.32 -26.06
N HIS A 228 -8.53 1.54 -26.15
CA HIS A 228 -7.76 2.73 -26.45
C HIS A 228 -7.21 3.30 -25.14
N TYR A 229 -5.92 3.61 -25.11
CA TYR A 229 -5.24 4.10 -23.93
C TYR A 229 -4.43 5.36 -24.23
N ASP A 230 -4.42 6.30 -23.29
CA ASP A 230 -3.53 7.46 -23.35
C ASP A 230 -2.15 7.13 -22.76
N SER A 231 -2.16 6.36 -21.67
CA SER A 231 -0.98 5.95 -20.92
C SER A 231 -1.21 4.63 -20.20
N ILE A 232 -0.13 3.88 -20.00
CA ILE A 232 -0.10 2.64 -19.22
C ILE A 232 1.03 2.76 -18.21
N TYR A 233 0.69 2.62 -16.93
CA TYR A 233 1.58 2.74 -15.79
C TYR A 233 1.89 1.33 -15.26
N PRO A 234 3.16 0.90 -15.22
CA PRO A 234 3.49 -0.40 -14.66
C PRO A 234 3.26 -0.40 -13.14
N GLN A 235 2.73 -1.51 -12.61
CA GLN A 235 2.69 -1.73 -11.17
C GLN A 235 4.06 -2.24 -10.70
N ILE A 236 4.65 -1.54 -9.74
CA ILE A 236 5.93 -1.91 -9.13
C ILE A 236 5.74 -2.97 -8.05
N SER A 237 4.68 -2.84 -7.25
CA SER A 237 4.37 -3.79 -6.18
C SER A 237 2.94 -3.66 -5.69
N ASN A 238 2.40 -4.76 -5.20
CA ASN A 238 1.21 -4.77 -4.36
C ASN A 238 1.62 -4.78 -2.88
N ILE A 239 1.12 -3.81 -2.12
CA ILE A 239 1.29 -3.74 -0.67
C ILE A 239 -0.06 -4.03 -0.02
N SER A 240 -0.15 -5.15 0.69
CA SER A 240 -1.28 -5.42 1.59
C SER A 240 -0.95 -4.93 3.00
N LEU A 241 -1.91 -4.28 3.67
CA LEU A 241 -1.78 -3.87 5.09
C LEU A 241 -1.57 -5.11 5.93
N PHE A 242 -0.33 -5.50 6.19
CA PHE A 242 -0.07 -6.07 7.50
C PHE A 242 -0.12 -4.91 8.48
N GLU A 243 -0.73 -5.11 9.64
CA GLU A 243 -0.81 -4.13 10.74
C GLU A 243 0.58 -3.64 11.23
N THR A 244 1.66 -3.98 10.54
CA THR A 244 3.04 -3.90 10.98
C THR A 244 3.93 -2.92 10.20
N ASP A 245 3.55 -2.41 9.03
CA ASP A 245 4.53 -1.75 8.14
C ASP A 245 4.17 -0.38 7.52
N TYR A 246 2.94 0.15 7.67
CA TYR A 246 2.61 1.52 7.18
C TYR A 246 1.36 2.15 7.82
N LYS A 247 1.25 3.49 7.70
CA LYS A 247 0.04 4.28 8.02
C LYS A 247 -0.43 5.06 6.79
N ILE A 248 -1.75 5.18 6.66
CA ILE A 248 -2.37 6.27 5.91
C ILE A 248 -2.53 7.45 6.87
N GLU A 249 -1.86 8.57 6.61
CA GLU A 249 -2.11 9.81 7.36
C GLU A 249 -2.70 10.86 6.44
N GLN A 250 -3.76 11.50 6.94
CA GLN A 250 -4.39 12.67 6.34
C GLN A 250 -3.60 13.92 6.71
N ILE A 251 -3.05 14.59 5.70
CA ILE A 251 -2.39 15.88 5.82
C ILE A 251 -3.38 16.95 5.34
N SER A 252 -3.72 17.87 6.24
CA SER A 252 -4.46 19.09 5.92
C SER A 252 -3.57 20.00 5.09
N ILE A 253 -4.11 20.52 3.98
CA ILE A 253 -3.47 21.56 3.15
C ILE A 253 -3.61 22.90 3.87
#